data_AF-A0A369KID9-F1
#
_entry.id   AF-A0A369KID9-F1
#
_cell.length_a   1.000
_cell.length_b   1.000
_cell.length_c   1.000
_cell.angle_alpha   90.00
_cell.angle_beta   90.00
_cell.angle_gamma   90.00
#
_symmetry.space_group_name_H-M   'P 1'
#
loop_
_entity.id
_entity.type
_entity.pdbx_description
1 polymer ?
#
loop_
_entity_poly.entity_id
_entity_poly.type
_entity_poly.pdbx_seq_one_letter_code
_entity_poly.pdbx_strand_id
1 'polypeptide(L)'
;MHRLSGEGHVEEGREFLMAFLTHQAVFPLYVHFVDEYELSEDFTTFFQQHQIDYTVDDCGGNLKSYGYKRYNYYSCITAKIQNIADLRLVLNKTYWLASENVFYCISHSDSLTFEWGDFLEWGVKRRRSIAVFDFNASKTYITTDYDGLGFCILSRDTQYASLAGMIASLPDQMVVTQINDEIIEDEILHTEDQEKDI
;
A
#
# COMPACT_ATOMS: atom_id res chain seq x y z
N MET A 1 -10.15 0.67 27.72
CA MET A 1 -9.09 -0.05 26.99
C MET A 1 -9.67 -1.36 26.50
N HIS A 2 -10.34 -1.35 25.34
CA HIS A 2 -10.83 -2.56 24.71
C HIS A 2 -9.72 -3.09 23.80
N ARG A 3 -9.21 -4.29 24.09
CA ARG A 3 -8.47 -5.07 23.10
C ARG A 3 -9.48 -5.46 22.03
N LEU A 4 -9.47 -4.72 20.93
CA LEU A 4 -10.08 -5.13 19.68
C LEU A 4 -9.43 -6.48 19.28
N SER A 5 -10.27 -7.48 19.06
CA SER A 5 -9.90 -8.80 18.54
C SER A 5 -9.20 -8.65 17.19
N GLY A 6 -8.21 -9.51 16.90
CA GLY A 6 -7.35 -9.45 15.71
C GLY A 6 -8.08 -9.29 14.36
N GLU A 7 -9.30 -9.79 14.23
CA GLU A 7 -10.08 -9.70 12.98
C GLU A 7 -10.67 -8.30 12.70
N GLY A 8 -10.96 -7.49 13.72
CA GLY A 8 -11.59 -6.16 13.52
C GLY A 8 -10.62 -5.12 12.94
N HIS A 9 -9.34 -5.27 13.27
CA HIS A 9 -8.26 -4.35 12.90
C HIS A 9 -7.95 -4.32 11.41
N VAL A 10 -7.95 -5.49 10.77
CA VAL A 10 -7.67 -5.62 9.33
C VAL A 10 -8.77 -4.96 8.50
N GLU A 11 -10.02 -5.11 8.94
CA GLU A 11 -11.19 -4.51 8.30
C GLU A 11 -11.13 -2.98 8.39
N GLU A 12 -10.83 -2.44 9.58
CA GLU A 12 -10.69 -0.99 9.80
C GLU A 12 -9.58 -0.39 8.92
N GLY A 13 -8.40 -1.02 8.85
CA GLY A 13 -7.31 -0.57 7.99
C GLY A 13 -7.67 -0.60 6.50
N ARG A 14 -8.35 -1.68 6.06
CA ARG A 14 -8.82 -1.80 4.67
C ARG A 14 -9.86 -0.74 4.32
N GLU A 15 -10.83 -0.52 5.19
CA GLU A 15 -11.89 0.49 5.01
C GLU A 15 -11.30 1.89 4.96
N PHE A 16 -10.33 2.18 5.83
CA PHE A 16 -9.61 3.44 5.84
C PHE A 16 -8.86 3.68 4.51
N LEU A 17 -8.07 2.70 4.06
CA LEU A 17 -7.36 2.78 2.78
C LEU A 17 -8.32 2.89 1.58
N MET A 18 -9.43 2.14 1.61
CA MET A 18 -10.48 2.22 0.59
C MET A 18 -11.07 3.62 0.50
N ALA A 19 -11.44 4.20 1.63
CA ALA A 19 -12.03 5.54 1.69
C ALA A 19 -11.04 6.60 1.18
N PHE A 20 -9.78 6.50 1.59
CA PHE A 20 -8.70 7.39 1.16
C PHE A 20 -8.51 7.35 -0.36
N LEU A 21 -8.30 6.17 -0.95
CA LEU A 21 -8.10 6.01 -2.39
C LEU A 21 -9.34 6.39 -3.22
N THR A 22 -10.54 6.10 -2.69
CA THR A 22 -11.80 6.48 -3.33
C THR A 22 -11.97 7.99 -3.37
N HIS A 23 -11.61 8.70 -2.30
CA HIS A 23 -11.67 10.15 -2.24
C HIS A 23 -10.69 10.81 -3.21
N GLN A 24 -9.48 10.26 -3.34
CA GLN A 24 -8.51 10.75 -4.33
C GLN A 24 -8.96 10.52 -5.76
N ALA A 25 -9.65 9.41 -6.03
CA ALA A 25 -10.19 9.05 -7.33
C ALA A 25 -9.15 9.09 -8.48
N VAL A 26 -7.88 8.80 -8.15
CA VAL A 26 -6.79 8.73 -9.13
C VAL A 26 -6.71 7.31 -9.68
N PHE A 27 -7.03 7.12 -10.96
CA PHE A 27 -6.91 5.84 -11.65
C PHE A 27 -6.11 6.00 -12.96
N PRO A 28 -5.40 4.96 -13.41
CA PRO A 28 -5.31 3.63 -12.81
C PRO A 28 -4.47 3.59 -11.53
N LEU A 29 -4.82 2.66 -10.63
CA LEU A 29 -3.96 2.26 -9.51
C LEU A 29 -3.35 0.89 -9.81
N TYR A 30 -2.21 0.59 -9.21
CA TYR A 30 -1.54 -0.70 -9.33
C TYR A 30 -1.32 -1.24 -7.93
N VAL A 31 -1.93 -2.38 -7.62
CA VAL A 31 -1.82 -3.08 -6.33
C VAL A 31 -0.77 -4.17 -6.49
N HIS A 32 0.35 -4.01 -5.81
CA HIS A 32 1.52 -4.89 -5.84
C HIS A 32 1.62 -5.67 -4.53
N PHE A 33 1.81 -6.99 -4.61
CA PHE A 33 2.04 -7.81 -3.43
C PHE A 33 2.89 -9.04 -3.74
N VAL A 34 3.51 -9.58 -2.70
CA VAL A 34 4.28 -10.83 -2.77
C VAL A 34 3.37 -12.00 -2.37
N ASP A 35 3.39 -13.09 -3.13
CA ASP A 35 2.62 -14.30 -2.85
C ASP A 35 3.36 -15.25 -1.90
N GLU A 36 3.51 -14.83 -0.63
CA GLU A 36 4.22 -15.64 0.39
C GLU A 36 3.53 -16.95 0.76
N TYR A 37 2.26 -17.08 0.40
CA TYR A 37 1.41 -18.23 0.71
C TYR A 37 1.20 -19.18 -0.47
N GLU A 38 1.87 -18.93 -1.62
CA GLU A 38 1.74 -19.74 -2.85
C GLU A 38 0.29 -19.87 -3.36
N LEU A 39 -0.49 -18.78 -3.28
CA LEU A 39 -1.89 -18.66 -3.69
C LEU A 39 -2.07 -18.01 -5.08
N SER A 40 -1.01 -17.92 -5.88
CA SER A 40 -1.03 -17.29 -7.21
C SER A 40 -2.18 -17.79 -8.10
N GLU A 41 -2.50 -19.09 -8.10
CA GLU A 41 -3.62 -19.63 -8.88
C GLU A 41 -4.98 -19.09 -8.40
N ASP A 42 -5.19 -18.97 -7.08
CA ASP A 42 -6.41 -18.40 -6.49
C ASP A 42 -6.55 -16.91 -6.83
N PHE A 43 -5.47 -16.13 -6.72
CA PHE A 43 -5.48 -14.71 -7.08
C PHE A 43 -5.74 -14.50 -8.58
N THR A 44 -5.00 -15.21 -9.44
CA THR A 44 -5.14 -15.04 -10.89
C THR A 44 -6.48 -15.52 -11.41
N THR A 45 -7.03 -16.61 -10.86
CA THR A 45 -8.40 -17.06 -11.18
C THR A 45 -9.42 -16.01 -10.79
N PHE A 46 -9.31 -15.43 -9.59
CA PHE A 46 -10.19 -14.35 -9.14
C PHE A 46 -10.11 -13.14 -10.08
N PHE A 47 -8.90 -12.69 -10.44
CA PHE A 47 -8.74 -11.55 -11.34
C PHE A 47 -9.29 -11.83 -12.75
N GLN A 48 -9.09 -13.04 -13.30
CA GLN A 48 -9.70 -13.45 -14.56
C GLN A 48 -11.23 -13.44 -14.52
N GLN A 49 -11.83 -13.99 -13.45
CA GLN A 49 -13.29 -14.02 -13.25
C GLN A 49 -13.90 -12.62 -13.19
N HIS A 50 -13.18 -11.67 -12.61
CA HIS A 50 -13.61 -10.29 -12.45
C HIS A 50 -13.08 -9.34 -13.54
N GLN A 51 -12.42 -9.85 -14.58
CA GLN A 51 -11.86 -9.07 -15.70
C GLN A 51 -10.87 -7.98 -15.26
N ILE A 52 -10.09 -8.28 -14.22
CA ILE A 52 -9.05 -7.40 -13.68
C ILE A 52 -7.74 -7.73 -14.39
N ASP A 53 -7.12 -6.75 -15.02
CA ASP A 53 -5.79 -6.91 -15.63
C ASP A 53 -4.75 -7.15 -14.53
N TYR A 54 -3.86 -8.12 -14.73
CA TYR A 54 -2.79 -8.41 -13.77
C TYR A 54 -1.52 -8.91 -14.46
N THR A 55 -0.40 -8.80 -13.75
CA THR A 55 0.86 -9.46 -14.09
C THR A 55 1.30 -10.35 -12.95
N VAL A 56 2.01 -11.42 -13.29
CA VAL A 56 2.73 -12.26 -12.34
C VAL A 56 4.19 -12.22 -12.75
N ASP A 57 5.04 -11.81 -11.82
CA ASP A 57 6.48 -11.83 -11.95
C ASP A 57 7.07 -12.86 -10.99
N ASP A 58 7.54 -13.97 -11.55
CA ASP A 58 8.25 -15.02 -10.81
C ASP A 58 9.71 -14.64 -10.53
N CYS A 59 10.07 -13.38 -10.77
CA CYS A 59 11.43 -12.84 -10.70
C CYS A 59 12.41 -13.73 -11.48
N GLY A 60 12.03 -14.28 -12.63
CA GLY A 60 12.94 -15.08 -13.47
C GLY A 60 13.12 -16.56 -13.09
N GLY A 61 12.42 -17.09 -12.07
CA GLY A 61 12.15 -18.53 -11.91
C GLY A 61 13.33 -19.49 -11.64
N ASN A 62 13.02 -20.67 -11.11
CA ASN A 62 13.86 -21.88 -10.99
C ASN A 62 14.83 -22.05 -9.82
N LEU A 63 14.44 -21.70 -8.60
CA LEU A 63 14.83 -22.52 -7.45
C LEU A 63 13.63 -22.60 -6.50
N LYS A 64 13.18 -23.79 -6.14
CA LYS A 64 12.35 -24.02 -4.96
C LYS A 64 13.14 -25.03 -4.13
N SER A 65 13.83 -24.61 -3.08
CA SER A 65 14.56 -25.58 -2.25
C SER A 65 13.67 -26.02 -1.09
N TYR A 66 13.17 -27.25 -1.18
CA TYR A 66 12.64 -27.96 -0.02
C TYR A 66 13.81 -28.51 0.82
N GLY A 67 13.81 -28.21 2.12
CA GLY A 67 14.80 -28.72 3.10
C GLY A 67 15.74 -27.66 3.68
N TYR A 68 16.93 -28.07 4.14
CA TYR A 68 17.90 -27.23 4.89
C TYR A 68 18.56 -26.09 4.07
N LYS A 69 18.25 -25.94 2.78
CA LYS A 69 18.68 -24.80 1.97
C LYS A 69 17.50 -23.84 1.85
N ARG A 70 17.76 -22.57 2.15
CA ARG A 70 16.80 -21.59 2.65
C ARG A 70 16.63 -20.45 1.65
N TYR A 71 15.96 -20.74 0.54
CA TYR A 71 15.58 -19.74 -0.44
C TYR A 71 14.08 -19.85 -0.65
N ASN A 72 13.32 -18.88 -0.13
CA ASN A 72 11.88 -18.81 -0.35
C ASN A 72 11.65 -17.87 -1.53
N TYR A 73 11.04 -18.39 -2.57
CA TYR A 73 10.73 -17.67 -3.79
C TYR A 73 9.23 -17.48 -3.79
N TYR A 74 8.80 -16.22 -3.90
CA TYR A 74 7.40 -15.87 -3.92
C TYR A 74 7.16 -15.02 -5.15
N SER A 75 6.22 -15.47 -5.97
CA SER A 75 5.78 -14.72 -7.15
C SER A 75 5.25 -13.37 -6.69
N CYS A 76 5.54 -12.34 -7.46
CA CYS A 76 5.06 -10.99 -7.19
C CYS A 76 3.90 -10.72 -8.15
N ILE A 77 2.78 -10.25 -7.62
CA ILE A 77 1.57 -10.03 -8.41
C ILE A 77 1.29 -8.54 -8.41
N THR A 78 0.96 -8.01 -9.59
CA THR A 78 0.45 -6.65 -9.75
C THR A 78 -0.93 -6.70 -10.39
N ALA A 79 -1.95 -6.19 -9.70
CA ALA A 79 -3.29 -6.02 -10.25
C ALA A 79 -3.49 -4.54 -10.64
N LYS A 80 -3.97 -4.30 -11.85
CA LYS A 80 -4.29 -2.96 -12.35
C LYS A 80 -5.75 -2.64 -12.10
N ILE A 81 -5.98 -1.56 -11.37
CA ILE A 81 -7.27 -1.10 -10.91
C ILE A 81 -7.70 0.08 -11.77
N GLN A 82 -8.83 -0.04 -12.48
CA GLN A 82 -9.27 1.00 -13.41
C GLN A 82 -10.33 1.92 -12.80
N ASN A 83 -11.01 1.45 -11.76
CA ASN A 83 -12.14 2.15 -11.15
C ASN A 83 -12.37 1.70 -9.69
N ILE A 84 -13.30 2.36 -9.01
CA ILE A 84 -13.64 2.11 -7.59
C ILE A 84 -14.21 0.69 -7.37
N ALA A 85 -14.92 0.11 -8.34
CA ALA A 85 -15.47 -1.24 -8.21
C ALA A 85 -14.34 -2.28 -8.22
N ASP A 86 -13.38 -2.14 -9.14
CA ASP A 86 -12.17 -2.97 -9.16
C ASP A 86 -11.39 -2.83 -7.87
N LEU A 87 -11.21 -1.59 -7.38
CA LEU A 87 -10.51 -1.30 -6.13
C LEU A 87 -11.14 -2.09 -4.98
N ARG A 88 -12.48 -2.06 -4.89
CA ARG A 88 -13.24 -2.82 -3.89
C ARG A 88 -13.00 -4.31 -3.98
N LEU A 89 -13.06 -4.88 -5.18
CA LEU A 89 -12.83 -6.31 -5.39
C LEU A 89 -11.41 -6.72 -4.97
N VAL A 90 -10.40 -5.97 -5.41
CA VAL A 90 -9.00 -6.33 -5.13
C VAL A 90 -8.65 -6.16 -3.66
N LEU A 91 -9.00 -5.03 -3.02
CA LEU A 91 -8.69 -4.84 -1.60
C LEU A 91 -9.41 -5.87 -0.73
N ASN A 92 -10.68 -6.20 -1.02
CA ASN A 92 -11.39 -7.25 -0.29
C ASN A 92 -10.74 -8.63 -0.42
N LYS A 93 -10.16 -8.95 -1.59
CA LYS A 93 -9.49 -10.22 -1.83
C LYS A 93 -8.09 -10.30 -1.23
N THR A 94 -7.36 -9.19 -1.19
CA THR A 94 -5.89 -9.21 -1.02
C THR A 94 -5.37 -8.46 0.20
N TYR A 95 -6.14 -7.55 0.81
CA TYR A 95 -5.62 -6.68 1.88
C TYR A 95 -5.20 -7.44 3.15
N TRP A 96 -5.75 -8.64 3.39
CA TRP A 96 -5.32 -9.49 4.50
C TRP A 96 -3.82 -9.86 4.42
N LEU A 97 -3.19 -9.79 3.25
CA LEU A 97 -1.74 -9.96 3.13
C LEU A 97 -0.97 -8.87 3.90
N ALA A 98 -1.45 -7.63 3.85
CA ALA A 98 -0.87 -6.54 4.63
C ALA A 98 -0.91 -6.82 6.15
N SER A 99 -1.99 -7.45 6.62
CA SER A 99 -2.11 -7.81 8.03
C SER A 99 -1.18 -8.94 8.49
N GLU A 100 -0.70 -9.73 7.54
CA GLU A 100 0.30 -10.77 7.79
C GLU A 100 1.74 -10.23 7.62
N ASN A 101 1.91 -8.90 7.50
CA ASN A 101 3.18 -8.22 7.19
C ASN A 101 3.83 -8.67 5.87
N VAL A 102 3.04 -9.22 4.95
CA VAL A 102 3.49 -9.48 3.59
C VAL A 102 3.61 -8.14 2.86
N PHE A 103 4.61 -8.04 1.98
CA PHE A 103 4.78 -6.83 1.16
C PHE A 103 3.49 -6.52 0.40
N TYR A 104 2.95 -5.32 0.63
CA TYR A 104 1.75 -4.81 -0.01
C TYR A 104 1.94 -3.32 -0.30
N CYS A 105 1.76 -2.92 -1.56
CA CYS A 105 1.97 -1.56 -2.01
C CYS A 105 0.99 -1.18 -3.11
N ILE A 106 0.52 0.06 -3.10
CA ILE A 106 -0.31 0.64 -4.15
C ILE A 106 0.46 1.78 -4.79
N SER A 107 0.40 1.91 -6.11
CA SER A 107 1.03 3.01 -6.85
C SER A 107 0.09 3.61 -7.89
N HIS A 108 0.35 4.86 -8.28
CA HIS A 108 -0.45 5.58 -9.30
C HIS A 108 0.01 5.27 -10.74
N SER A 109 1.00 4.39 -10.92
CA SER A 109 1.59 4.06 -12.23
C SER A 109 2.29 2.73 -12.19
N ASP A 110 2.37 2.04 -13.34
CA ASP A 110 3.15 0.80 -13.47
C ASP A 110 4.66 1.07 -13.40
N SER A 111 5.18 1.12 -12.18
CA SER A 111 6.48 1.75 -11.86
C SER A 111 7.20 1.09 -10.69
N LEU A 112 6.58 0.05 -10.13
CA LEU A 112 7.18 -0.79 -9.11
C LEU A 112 7.52 -2.11 -9.78
N THR A 113 8.80 -2.46 -9.70
CA THR A 113 9.30 -3.75 -10.18
C THR A 113 9.84 -4.55 -9.01
N PHE A 114 10.06 -5.84 -9.24
CA PHE A 114 10.66 -6.70 -8.24
C PHE A 114 11.99 -7.22 -8.75
N GLU A 115 13.01 -7.12 -7.91
CA GLU A 115 14.34 -7.63 -8.19
C GLU A 115 14.78 -8.63 -7.13
N TRP A 116 15.82 -9.40 -7.45
CA TRP A 116 16.46 -10.26 -6.46
C TRP A 116 17.36 -9.46 -5.53
N GLY A 117 17.19 -9.67 -4.24
CA GLY A 117 18.20 -9.26 -3.28
C GLY A 117 18.47 -10.29 -2.20
N ASP A 118 19.70 -10.26 -1.75
CA ASP A 118 20.15 -11.02 -0.60
C ASP A 118 19.93 -10.16 0.66
N PHE A 119 19.40 -10.78 1.72
CA PHE A 119 19.25 -10.14 3.02
C PHE A 119 19.72 -11.06 4.15
N LEU A 120 20.13 -10.46 5.26
CA LEU A 120 20.55 -11.19 6.44
C LEU A 120 19.39 -11.23 7.44
N GLU A 121 18.81 -12.40 7.64
CA GLU A 121 17.74 -12.62 8.61
C GLU A 121 18.25 -13.49 9.75
N TRP A 122 18.30 -12.96 10.96
CA TRP A 122 18.79 -13.68 12.14
C TRP A 122 20.17 -14.35 11.92
N GLY A 123 21.07 -13.67 11.19
CA GLY A 123 22.40 -14.18 10.85
C GLY A 123 22.44 -15.21 9.70
N VAL A 124 21.30 -15.49 9.07
CA VAL A 124 21.20 -16.40 7.92
C VAL A 124 20.97 -15.59 6.66
N LYS A 125 21.84 -15.78 5.67
CA LYS A 125 21.65 -15.17 4.35
C LYS A 125 20.45 -15.82 3.68
N ARG A 126 19.44 -15.00 3.40
CA ARG A 126 18.22 -15.34 2.69
C ARG A 126 18.18 -14.56 1.39
N ARG A 127 17.40 -15.04 0.45
CA ARG A 127 17.09 -14.33 -0.79
C ARG A 127 15.58 -14.17 -0.86
N ARG A 128 15.13 -12.98 -1.26
CA ARG A 128 13.72 -12.63 -1.44
C ARG A 128 13.55 -11.67 -2.62
N SER A 129 12.32 -11.55 -3.08
CA SER A 129 11.91 -10.46 -3.97
C SER A 129 12.01 -9.14 -3.21
N ILE A 130 12.64 -8.13 -3.81
CA ILE A 130 12.76 -6.78 -3.28
C ILE A 130 12.03 -5.84 -4.22
N ALA A 131 11.07 -5.08 -3.68
CA ALA A 131 10.40 -4.04 -4.42
C ALA A 131 11.37 -2.89 -4.74
N VAL A 132 11.41 -2.50 -6.01
CA VAL A 132 12.22 -1.39 -6.53
C VAL A 132 11.26 -0.31 -7.03
N PHE A 133 11.35 0.85 -6.39
CA PHE A 133 10.48 2.00 -6.63
C PHE A 133 11.11 2.95 -7.64
N ASP A 134 10.44 3.20 -8.77
CA ASP A 134 10.83 4.25 -9.72
C ASP A 134 10.04 5.54 -9.51
N PHE A 135 10.56 6.42 -8.66
CA PHE A 135 10.01 7.75 -8.39
C PHE A 135 10.08 8.74 -9.57
N ASN A 136 10.65 8.35 -10.72
CA ASN A 136 10.52 9.14 -11.95
C ASN A 136 9.28 8.73 -12.75
N ALA A 137 8.85 7.47 -12.64
CA ALA A 137 7.66 6.94 -13.29
C ALA A 137 6.39 7.09 -12.43
N SER A 138 6.51 6.97 -11.10
CA SER A 138 5.44 7.31 -10.16
C SER A 138 5.76 8.51 -9.30
N LYS A 139 4.71 9.21 -8.91
CA LYS A 139 4.80 10.24 -7.89
C LYS A 139 4.42 9.74 -6.52
N THR A 140 3.60 8.70 -6.40
CA THR A 140 3.01 8.29 -5.12
C THR A 140 2.96 6.77 -5.01
N TYR A 141 3.52 6.27 -3.91
CA TYR A 141 3.39 4.90 -3.44
C TYR A 141 2.76 4.91 -2.05
N ILE A 142 1.86 3.96 -1.80
CA ILE A 142 1.19 3.76 -0.52
C ILE A 142 1.51 2.34 -0.09
N THR A 143 2.31 2.19 0.96
CA THR A 143 2.69 0.89 1.50
C THR A 143 2.04 0.70 2.86
N THR A 144 1.63 -0.52 3.18
CA THR A 144 0.99 -0.80 4.46
C THR A 144 2.01 -0.77 5.61
N ASP A 145 1.58 -0.31 6.76
CA ASP A 145 2.35 -0.29 8.00
C ASP A 145 1.70 -1.22 9.03
N TYR A 146 2.53 -1.73 9.94
CA TYR A 146 2.19 -2.45 11.18
C TYR A 146 0.94 -3.35 11.12
N ASP A 147 1.08 -4.65 10.81
CA ASP A 147 -0.05 -5.60 10.77
C ASP A 147 -1.27 -5.07 9.98
N GLY A 148 -1.06 -4.23 8.96
CA GLY A 148 -2.11 -3.64 8.13
C GLY A 148 -2.97 -2.57 8.80
N LEU A 149 -2.57 -2.08 9.98
CA LEU A 149 -3.28 -1.07 10.79
C LEU A 149 -3.01 0.38 10.37
N GLY A 150 -2.13 0.57 9.39
CA GLY A 150 -1.86 1.89 8.84
C GLY A 150 -1.25 1.79 7.45
N PHE A 151 -0.92 2.94 6.89
CA PHE A 151 -0.13 3.01 5.68
C PHE A 151 0.80 4.21 5.69
N CYS A 152 1.92 4.04 5.01
CA CYS A 152 2.89 5.07 4.72
C CYS A 152 2.70 5.57 3.29
N ILE A 153 2.66 6.88 3.11
CA ILE A 153 2.65 7.53 1.80
C ILE A 153 4.09 7.96 1.49
N LEU A 154 4.65 7.40 0.43
CA LEU A 154 5.93 7.79 -0.14
C LEU A 154 5.64 8.57 -1.41
N SER A 155 5.78 9.90 -1.36
CA SER A 155 5.33 10.73 -2.48
C SER A 155 6.25 11.92 -2.82
N ARG A 156 6.22 12.29 -4.09
CA ARG A 156 6.74 13.53 -4.68
C ARG A 156 5.63 14.53 -5.04
N ASP A 157 4.37 14.19 -4.80
CA ASP A 157 3.24 15.12 -5.00
C ASP A 157 3.27 16.20 -3.93
N THR A 158 3.16 17.46 -4.34
CA THR A 158 3.27 18.63 -3.47
C THR A 158 2.21 18.67 -2.39
N GLN A 159 1.05 18.03 -2.62
CA GLN A 159 -0.01 17.92 -1.61
C GLN A 159 0.45 17.19 -0.34
N TYR A 160 1.41 16.27 -0.43
CA TYR A 160 1.94 15.57 0.74
C TYR A 160 3.21 16.19 1.31
N ALA A 161 3.64 17.35 0.78
CA ALA A 161 4.85 18.03 1.24
C ALA A 161 4.63 18.82 2.56
N SER A 162 3.37 19.07 2.94
CA SER A 162 3.00 19.70 4.21
C SER A 162 1.88 18.95 4.91
N LEU A 163 1.75 19.17 6.23
CA LEU A 163 0.67 18.60 7.02
C LEU A 163 -0.71 19.14 6.56
N ALA A 164 -0.80 20.44 6.24
CA ALA A 164 -2.04 21.05 5.77
C ALA A 164 -2.50 20.43 4.43
N GLY A 165 -1.59 20.25 3.47
CA GLY A 165 -1.89 19.60 2.21
C GLY A 165 -2.28 18.13 2.38
N MET A 166 -1.61 17.42 3.29
CA MET A 166 -1.94 16.03 3.62
C MET A 166 -3.34 15.93 4.21
N ILE A 167 -3.69 16.78 5.18
CA ILE A 167 -5.02 16.81 5.80
C ILE A 167 -6.09 17.14 4.77
N ALA A 168 -5.85 18.11 3.87
CA ALA A 168 -6.77 18.47 2.80
C ALA A 168 -6.99 17.35 1.76
N SER A 169 -6.11 16.33 1.74
CA SER A 169 -6.24 15.15 0.87
C SER A 169 -6.97 13.98 1.53
N LEU A 170 -7.31 14.09 2.83
CA LEU A 170 -8.07 13.08 3.55
C LEU A 170 -9.58 13.26 3.30
N PRO A 171 -10.35 12.16 3.24
CA PRO A 171 -11.81 12.23 3.24
C PRO A 171 -12.38 13.03 4.43
N ASP A 172 -13.39 13.85 4.17
CA ASP A 172 -14.03 14.76 5.15
C ASP A 172 -14.48 14.06 6.46
N GLN A 173 -14.80 12.77 6.39
CA GLN A 173 -15.24 11.97 7.54
C GLN A 173 -14.09 11.52 8.47
N MET A 174 -12.82 11.80 8.14
CA MET A 174 -11.67 11.38 8.93
C MET A 174 -11.35 12.39 10.03
N VAL A 175 -11.06 11.86 11.23
CA VAL A 175 -10.62 12.67 12.37
C VAL A 175 -9.09 12.66 12.44
N VAL A 176 -8.49 13.84 12.33
CA VAL A 176 -7.03 14.01 12.48
C VAL A 176 -6.74 14.38 13.94
N THR A 177 -5.92 13.56 14.61
CA THR A 177 -5.46 13.83 15.97
C THR A 177 -3.93 13.85 15.97
N GLN A 178 -3.34 14.96 16.41
CA GLN A 178 -1.90 15.04 16.64
C GLN A 178 -1.58 14.43 18.01
N ILE A 179 -0.67 13.46 18.07
CA ILE A 179 -0.33 12.71 19.29
C ILE A 179 0.96 13.24 19.97
N ASN A 180 1.66 14.21 19.35
CA ASN A 180 2.89 14.82 19.88
C ASN A 180 2.70 16.30 20.26
N ASP A 181 3.39 16.76 21.31
CA ASP A 181 3.21 18.05 22.00
C ASP A 181 3.72 19.30 21.27
N GLU A 182 4.52 19.17 20.20
CA GLU A 182 4.98 20.34 19.41
C GLU A 182 4.06 20.55 18.20
N ILE A 183 3.20 21.55 18.27
CA ILE A 183 2.42 22.03 17.13
C ILE A 183 3.43 22.52 16.08
N ILE A 184 3.34 22.00 14.85
CA ILE A 184 4.01 22.62 13.70
C ILE A 184 3.14 23.85 13.34
N GLU A 185 3.23 24.90 14.14
CA GLU A 185 2.68 26.21 13.82
C GLU A 185 3.56 26.81 12.73
N ASP A 186 3.04 26.89 11.50
CA ASP A 186 3.28 28.02 10.58
C ASP A 186 2.52 27.91 9.23
N GLU A 187 1.83 26.81 8.92
CA GLU A 187 1.15 26.68 7.62
C GLU A 187 -0.38 26.55 7.65
N ILE A 188 -1.02 26.52 8.83
CA ILE A 188 -2.47 26.26 8.93
C ILE A 188 -3.33 27.55 8.96
N LEU A 189 -2.73 28.74 9.05
CA LEU A 189 -3.50 29.99 9.23
C LEU A 189 -3.12 31.11 8.26
N HIS A 190 -3.16 30.87 6.94
CA HIS A 190 -3.26 31.96 5.96
C HIS A 190 -4.21 31.63 4.82
N THR A 191 -5.42 31.19 5.15
CA THR A 191 -6.58 31.38 4.30
C THR A 191 -7.76 31.78 5.17
N GLU A 192 -8.33 32.93 4.82
CA GLU A 192 -9.53 33.58 5.35
C GLU A 192 -9.29 34.76 6.33
N ASP A 193 -9.92 35.87 5.93
CA ASP A 193 -10.14 37.15 6.62
C ASP A 193 -9.06 38.25 6.54
N GLN A 194 -8.80 38.72 5.31
CA GLN A 194 -8.67 40.18 5.08
C GLN A 194 -9.95 40.74 4.45
N GLU A 195 -11.06 40.66 5.20
CA GLU A 195 -12.18 41.59 5.06
C GLU A 195 -12.70 41.91 6.47
N LYS A 196 -12.23 43.01 7.06
CA LYS A 196 -13.05 44.06 7.72
C LYS A 196 -12.20 45.10 8.45
N ASP A 197 -12.50 46.36 8.10
CA ASP A 197 -12.40 47.62 8.85
C ASP A 197 -10.97 48.06 9.30
N ILE A 198 -10.39 49.17 8.82
CA ILE A 198 -10.86 50.57 8.74
C ILE A 198 -10.17 51.29 7.57
#